data_AF-A0A1E3AUD1-F1
#
_entry.id   AF-A0A1E3AUD1-F1
#
_cell.length_a   1.000
_cell.length_b   1.000
_cell.length_c   1.000
_cell.angle_alpha   90.00
_cell.angle_beta   90.00
_cell.angle_gamma   90.00
#
_symmetry.space_group_name_H-M   'P 1'
#
loop_
_entity.id
_entity.type
_entity.pdbx_description
1 polymer ?
#
loop_
_entity_poly.entity_id
_entity_poly.type
_entity_poly.pdbx_seq_one_letter_code
_entity_poly.pdbx_strand_id
1 'polypeptide(L)'
;MSKFLRRLEENYNSAAMPSERKVFQHKAYYKHFEGYTEKKVTDEKGRSRTIRVYEGKYYQQKLTPVQYAVLRIVYFLCMAAGVFLFWKGTIFTRDSNYVPFIILAESVTGLMILWSFFVLLIYLMTPKKMTVGDYNASSISFCKAHRNVIIGLLVIIGFTAGYDLLHISRSSTDDLICILLFLFCGIMFFAVKWLEEHIEYIIVSEAS
;
A
#
# COMPACT_ATOMS: atom_id res chain seq x y z
N MET A 1 3.50 42.60 -39.79
CA MET A 1 3.96 41.38 -39.08
C MET A 1 4.90 40.60 -40.00
N SER A 2 6.16 40.35 -39.61
CA SER A 2 7.12 39.67 -40.50
C SER A 2 6.78 38.17 -40.66
N LYS A 3 7.09 37.58 -41.82
CA LYS A 3 6.92 36.13 -42.08
C LYS A 3 7.64 35.23 -41.05
N PHE A 4 8.61 35.78 -40.32
CA PHE A 4 9.33 35.11 -39.24
C PHE A 4 8.51 35.08 -37.94
N LEU A 5 7.91 36.21 -37.54
CA LEU A 5 7.04 36.27 -36.37
C LEU A 5 5.79 35.42 -36.54
N ARG A 6 5.22 35.36 -37.75
CA ARG A 6 4.09 34.46 -38.05
C ARG A 6 4.45 32.98 -37.90
N ARG A 7 5.71 32.61 -38.21
CA ARG A 7 6.23 31.25 -38.06
C ARG A 7 6.51 30.88 -36.61
N LEU A 8 6.96 31.85 -35.80
CA LEU A 8 7.13 31.65 -34.35
C LEU A 8 5.79 31.55 -33.63
N GLU A 9 4.79 32.31 -34.05
CA GLU A 9 3.42 32.24 -33.51
C GLU A 9 2.72 30.93 -33.91
N GLU A 10 2.91 30.44 -35.15
CA GLU A 10 2.48 29.10 -35.58
C GLU A 10 3.21 27.97 -34.82
N ASN A 11 4.51 28.12 -34.51
CA ASN A 11 5.26 27.14 -33.71
C ASN A 11 4.92 27.19 -32.21
N TYR A 12 4.64 28.37 -31.66
CA TYR A 12 4.21 28.54 -30.26
C TYR A 12 2.78 28.03 -30.05
N ASN A 13 1.88 28.28 -31.01
CA ASN A 13 0.51 27.78 -30.98
C ASN A 13 0.38 26.28 -31.34
N SER A 14 1.38 25.68 -31.99
CA SER A 14 1.44 24.22 -32.19
C SER A 14 2.15 23.49 -31.05
N ALA A 15 2.90 24.21 -30.21
CA ALA A 15 3.43 23.71 -28.93
C ALA A 15 2.44 23.92 -27.77
N ALA A 16 1.48 24.83 -27.90
CA ALA A 16 0.43 25.06 -26.92
C ALA A 16 -0.77 24.13 -27.17
N MET A 17 -0.92 23.18 -26.25
CA MET A 17 -2.00 22.20 -26.09
C MET A 17 -2.04 21.06 -27.14
N PRO A 18 -1.91 19.80 -26.70
CA PRO A 18 -2.42 18.70 -27.51
C PRO A 18 -3.93 18.90 -27.63
N SER A 19 -4.36 19.23 -28.84
CA SER A 19 -5.72 19.08 -29.34
C SER A 19 -6.37 17.84 -28.73
N GLU A 20 -7.64 17.96 -28.35
CA GLU A 20 -8.55 16.88 -27.95
C GLU A 20 -8.56 15.72 -28.97
N ARG A 21 -7.50 14.91 -28.99
CA ARG A 21 -7.56 13.59 -29.59
C ARG A 21 -8.24 12.72 -28.55
N LYS A 22 -9.48 12.34 -28.85
CA LYS A 22 -10.18 11.19 -28.26
C LYS A 22 -9.37 9.92 -28.53
N VAL A 23 -8.22 9.79 -27.88
CA VAL A 23 -7.56 8.52 -27.70
C VAL A 23 -8.43 7.80 -26.68
N PHE A 24 -8.87 6.58 -26.97
CA PHE A 24 -9.42 5.69 -25.96
C PHE A 24 -8.30 5.40 -24.95
N GLN A 25 -8.12 6.32 -24.02
CA GLN A 25 -7.02 6.34 -23.07
C GLN A 25 -7.38 5.42 -21.92
N HIS A 26 -6.67 4.29 -21.80
CA HIS A 26 -6.79 3.42 -20.64
C HIS A 26 -6.50 4.22 -19.36
N LYS A 27 -7.55 4.55 -18.60
CA LYS A 27 -7.46 5.28 -17.32
C LYS A 27 -6.40 4.68 -16.38
N ALA A 28 -6.23 3.36 -16.40
CA ALA A 28 -5.23 2.67 -15.59
C ALA A 28 -3.78 3.05 -15.93
N TYR A 29 -3.47 3.25 -17.22
CA TYR A 29 -2.13 3.62 -17.68
C TYR A 29 -1.77 5.04 -17.27
N TYR A 30 -2.68 6.01 -17.45
CA TYR A 30 -2.43 7.40 -17.11
C TYR A 30 -2.35 7.65 -15.61
N LYS A 31 -2.99 6.82 -14.78
CA LYS A 31 -2.88 6.88 -13.33
C LYS A 31 -1.42 6.70 -12.85
N HIS A 32 -0.59 5.96 -13.59
CA HIS A 32 0.83 5.77 -13.23
C HIS A 32 1.68 7.00 -13.55
N PHE A 33 1.20 7.89 -14.42
CA PHE A 33 1.90 9.12 -14.82
C PHE A 33 1.30 10.37 -14.17
N GLU A 34 0.56 10.21 -13.08
CA GLU A 34 0.00 11.32 -12.32
C GLU A 34 1.14 12.22 -11.81
N GLY A 35 1.20 13.48 -12.28
CA GLY A 35 2.27 14.42 -11.97
C GLY A 35 3.46 14.41 -12.93
N TYR A 36 3.43 13.61 -14.01
CA TYR A 36 4.44 13.64 -15.07
C TYR A 36 4.01 14.49 -16.26
N THR A 37 4.92 15.34 -16.74
CA THR A 37 4.78 16.10 -17.98
C THR A 37 5.53 15.36 -19.10
N GLU A 38 4.86 15.13 -20.22
CA GLU A 38 5.48 14.52 -21.40
C GLU A 38 6.19 15.59 -22.25
N LYS A 39 7.51 15.48 -22.39
CA LYS A 39 8.33 16.32 -23.27
C LYS A 39 8.82 15.48 -24.44
N LYS A 40 8.55 15.92 -25.67
CA LYS A 40 9.15 15.31 -26.86
C LYS A 40 10.52 15.93 -27.08
N VAL A 41 11.56 15.12 -26.91
CA VAL A 41 12.93 15.52 -27.19
C VAL A 41 13.35 14.89 -28.49
N THR A 42 13.80 15.71 -29.42
CA THR A 42 14.35 15.27 -30.70
C THR A 42 15.86 15.17 -30.55
N ASP A 43 16.38 13.97 -30.75
CA ASP A 43 17.82 13.68 -30.79
C ASP A 43 18.48 14.44 -31.95
N GLU A 44 19.80 14.64 -31.91
CA GLU A 44 20.59 15.31 -32.95
C GLU A 44 20.44 14.64 -34.33
N LYS A 45 20.02 13.37 -34.34
CA LYS A 45 19.72 12.56 -35.53
C LYS A 45 18.26 12.68 -36.03
N GLY A 46 17.48 13.62 -35.52
CA GLY A 46 16.08 13.85 -35.92
C GLY A 46 15.07 12.82 -35.37
N ARG A 47 15.49 11.93 -34.46
CA ARG A 47 14.60 10.92 -33.85
C ARG A 47 13.90 11.52 -32.65
N SER A 48 12.56 11.53 -32.64
CA SER A 48 11.78 11.98 -31.49
C SER A 48 11.64 10.87 -30.44
N ARG A 49 11.89 11.19 -29.17
CA ARG A 49 11.57 10.35 -28.01
C ARG A 49 10.72 11.14 -27.03
N THR A 50 9.65 10.54 -26.54
CA THR A 50 8.86 11.11 -25.44
C THR A 50 9.54 10.79 -24.13
N ILE A 51 10.05 11.82 -23.47
CA ILE A 51 10.60 11.75 -22.11
C ILE A 51 9.51 12.23 -21.15
N ARG A 52 9.35 11.54 -20.02
CA ARG A 52 8.40 11.93 -18.97
C ARG A 52 9.19 12.48 -17.80
N VAL A 53 8.97 13.74 -17.45
CA VAL A 53 9.61 14.42 -16.32
C VAL A 53 8.55 14.63 -15.25
N TYR A 54 8.83 14.20 -14.02
CA TYR A 54 7.91 14.44 -12.91
C TYR A 54 7.98 15.92 -12.53
N GLU A 55 6.87 16.64 -12.72
CA GLU A 55 6.74 18.05 -12.32
C GLU A 55 5.71 18.19 -11.17
N GLY A 56 5.33 17.05 -10.58
CA GLY A 56 4.32 16.94 -9.53
C GLY A 56 4.81 17.24 -8.12
N LYS A 57 3.89 17.12 -7.17
CA LYS A 57 4.12 17.28 -5.74
C LYS A 57 4.75 16.01 -5.16
N TYR A 58 5.88 16.15 -4.46
CA TYR A 58 6.46 15.06 -3.70
C TYR A 58 5.86 14.99 -2.30
N TYR A 59 5.66 13.77 -1.79
CA TYR A 59 5.29 13.50 -0.41
C TYR A 59 6.52 13.07 0.35
N GLN A 60 6.80 13.73 1.47
CA GLN A 60 7.93 13.40 2.32
C GLN A 60 7.49 13.29 3.77
N GLN A 61 7.91 12.22 4.44
CA GLN A 61 7.65 12.06 5.87
C GLN A 61 8.45 13.08 6.67
N LYS A 62 7.78 13.78 7.58
CA LYS A 62 8.38 14.74 8.51
C LYS A 62 9.03 14.04 9.70
N LEU A 63 9.97 13.14 9.39
CA LEU A 63 10.71 12.34 10.36
C LEU A 63 12.20 12.66 10.26
N THR A 64 12.90 12.65 11.38
CA THR A 64 14.37 12.64 11.37
C THR A 64 14.89 11.33 10.73
N PRO A 65 16.14 11.28 10.22
CA PRO A 65 16.70 10.05 9.65
C PRO A 65 16.66 8.87 10.64
N VAL A 66 16.87 9.13 11.92
CA VAL A 66 16.80 8.12 12.98
C VAL A 66 15.36 7.63 13.17
N GLN A 67 14.38 8.54 13.31
CA GLN A 67 12.97 8.16 13.43
C GLN A 67 12.48 7.35 12.22
N TYR A 68 12.92 7.74 11.02
CA TYR A 68 12.60 7.03 9.78
C TYR A 68 13.14 5.59 9.78
N ALA A 69 14.39 5.39 10.22
CA ALA A 69 14.97 4.06 10.33
C ALA A 69 14.30 3.22 11.42
N VAL A 70 14.07 3.80 12.60
CA VAL A 70 13.40 3.14 13.74
C VAL A 70 12.00 2.70 13.36
N LEU A 71 11.23 3.56 12.69
CA LEU A 71 9.87 3.25 12.25
C LEU A 71 9.82 1.99 11.37
N ARG A 72 10.74 1.87 10.41
CA ARG A 72 10.82 0.71 9.52
C ARG A 72 11.18 -0.58 10.26
N ILE A 73 12.09 -0.48 11.23
CA ILE A 73 12.42 -1.60 12.11
C ILE A 73 11.20 -2.01 12.92
N VAL A 74 10.47 -1.05 13.52
CA VAL A 74 9.24 -1.31 14.28
C VAL A 74 8.19 -1.98 13.42
N TYR A 75 7.99 -1.52 12.17
CA TYR A 75 7.04 -2.13 11.23
C TYR A 75 7.40 -3.58 10.93
N PHE A 76 8.68 -3.83 10.64
CA PHE A 76 9.16 -5.19 10.38
C PHE A 76 8.97 -6.10 11.60
N LEU A 77 9.33 -5.63 12.80
CA LEU A 77 9.20 -6.40 14.03
C LEU A 77 7.74 -6.69 14.39
N CYS A 78 6.86 -5.69 14.30
CA CYS A 78 5.43 -5.88 14.55
C CYS A 78 4.82 -6.86 13.55
N MET A 79 5.22 -6.75 12.28
CA MET A 79 4.73 -7.67 11.25
C MET A 79 5.25 -9.10 11.47
N ALA A 80 6.52 -9.28 11.80
CA ALA A 80 7.10 -10.58 12.12
C ALA A 80 6.41 -11.22 13.35
N ALA A 81 6.18 -10.42 14.40
CA ALA A 81 5.44 -10.86 15.58
C ALA A 81 3.99 -11.24 15.23
N GLY A 82 3.31 -10.44 14.41
CA GLY A 82 1.95 -10.74 13.94
C GLY A 82 1.88 -12.05 13.15
N VAL A 83 2.82 -12.27 12.21
CA VAL A 83 2.91 -13.52 11.45
C VAL A 83 3.15 -14.71 12.37
N PHE A 84 4.06 -14.58 13.34
CA PHE A 84 4.33 -15.64 14.31
C PHE A 84 3.10 -15.97 15.16
N LEU A 85 2.38 -14.96 15.66
CA LEU A 85 1.16 -15.14 16.44
C LEU A 85 0.05 -15.80 15.62
N PHE A 86 -0.15 -15.34 14.37
CA PHE A 86 -1.11 -15.96 13.45
C PHE A 86 -0.76 -17.43 13.19
N TRP A 87 0.51 -17.72 12.87
CA TRP A 87 0.97 -19.08 12.60
C TRP A 87 0.81 -19.99 13.82
N LYS A 88 1.13 -19.50 15.02
CA LYS A 88 0.85 -20.22 16.26
C LYS A 88 -0.65 -20.48 16.42
N GLY A 89 -1.48 -19.47 16.20
CA GLY A 89 -2.93 -19.57 16.28
C GLY A 89 -3.51 -20.64 15.35
N THR A 90 -2.99 -20.81 14.13
CA THR A 90 -3.52 -21.77 13.16
C THR A 90 -3.04 -23.22 13.34
N ILE A 91 -1.87 -23.46 13.94
CA ILE A 91 -1.35 -24.84 14.12
C ILE A 91 -1.99 -25.57 15.31
N PHE A 92 -2.49 -24.87 16.33
CA PHE A 92 -3.08 -25.55 17.49
C PHE A 92 -4.13 -26.56 17.05
N THR A 93 -3.94 -27.83 17.46
CA THR A 93 -4.88 -28.91 17.20
C THR A 93 -6.10 -28.68 18.07
N ARG A 94 -7.21 -28.27 17.44
CA ARG A 94 -8.47 -27.94 18.10
C ARG A 94 -9.65 -28.35 17.23
N ASP A 95 -10.78 -28.63 17.85
CA ASP A 95 -11.98 -29.12 17.16
C ASP A 95 -12.49 -28.09 16.14
N SER A 96 -12.35 -26.80 16.44
CA SER A 96 -12.72 -25.71 15.53
C SER A 96 -11.87 -25.67 14.24
N ASN A 97 -10.68 -26.28 14.23
CA ASN A 97 -9.79 -26.35 13.06
C ASN A 97 -10.22 -27.41 12.03
N TYR A 98 -11.29 -28.16 12.29
CA TYR A 98 -11.93 -29.07 11.32
C TYR A 98 -13.15 -28.43 10.65
N VAL A 99 -13.52 -27.22 11.07
CA VAL A 99 -14.73 -26.55 10.60
C VAL A 99 -14.43 -25.80 9.29
N PRO A 100 -15.07 -26.14 8.16
CA PRO A 100 -14.68 -25.64 6.84
C PRO A 100 -14.67 -24.11 6.71
N PHE A 101 -15.64 -23.43 7.34
CA PHE A 101 -15.73 -21.97 7.27
C PHE A 101 -14.65 -21.25 8.10
N ILE A 102 -14.16 -21.87 9.19
CA ILE A 102 -13.04 -21.34 9.97
C ILE A 102 -11.74 -21.49 9.17
N ILE A 103 -11.49 -22.68 8.61
CA ILE A 103 -10.33 -22.95 7.74
C ILE A 103 -10.31 -21.99 6.54
N LEU A 104 -11.47 -21.75 5.92
CA LEU A 104 -11.57 -20.80 4.81
C LEU A 104 -11.22 -19.37 5.26
N ALA A 105 -11.75 -18.92 6.40
CA ALA A 105 -11.46 -17.59 6.94
C ALA A 105 -9.97 -17.43 7.29
N GLU A 106 -9.36 -18.44 7.90
CA GLU A 106 -7.92 -18.48 8.18
C GLU A 106 -7.09 -18.44 6.90
N SER A 107 -7.45 -19.23 5.88
CA SER A 107 -6.75 -19.27 4.60
C SER A 107 -6.79 -17.93 3.88
N VAL A 108 -7.97 -17.30 3.81
CA VAL A 108 -8.15 -15.98 3.20
C VAL A 108 -7.36 -14.92 3.97
N THR A 109 -7.37 -14.97 5.30
CA THR A 109 -6.58 -14.04 6.14
C THR A 109 -5.08 -14.25 5.95
N GLY A 110 -4.62 -15.50 5.80
CA GLY A 110 -3.24 -15.82 5.45
C GLY A 110 -2.80 -15.20 4.13
N LEU A 111 -3.66 -15.24 3.10
CA LEU A 111 -3.39 -14.55 1.83
C LEU A 111 -3.34 -13.02 1.99
N MET A 112 -4.17 -12.44 2.87
CA MET A 112 -4.12 -11.00 3.18
C MET A 112 -2.82 -10.62 3.91
N ILE A 113 -2.35 -11.46 4.83
CA ILE A 113 -1.05 -11.27 5.51
C ILE A 113 0.09 -11.35 4.50
N LEU A 114 0.05 -12.32 3.58
CA LEU A 114 1.04 -12.44 2.51
C LEU A 114 1.04 -11.20 1.60
N TRP A 115 -0.13 -10.70 1.22
CA TRP A 115 -0.25 -9.45 0.48
C TRP A 115 0.34 -8.26 1.26
N SER A 116 0.03 -8.16 2.55
CA SER A 116 0.60 -7.13 3.44
C SER A 116 2.13 -7.20 3.47
N PHE A 117 2.72 -8.39 3.34
CA PHE A 117 4.17 -8.56 3.34
C PHE A 117 4.79 -8.00 2.07
N PHE A 118 4.19 -8.27 0.90
CA PHE A 118 4.64 -7.66 -0.35
C PHE A 118 4.56 -6.12 -0.30
N VAL A 119 3.51 -5.56 0.28
CA VAL A 119 3.40 -4.11 0.44
C VAL A 119 4.46 -3.56 1.41
N LEU A 120 4.82 -4.31 2.47
CA LEU A 120 5.95 -3.94 3.33
C LEU A 120 7.26 -3.87 2.54
N LEU A 121 7.53 -4.86 1.67
CA LEU A 121 8.75 -4.84 0.85
C LEU A 121 8.80 -3.61 -0.06
N ILE A 122 7.69 -3.27 -0.70
CA ILE A 122 7.56 -2.04 -1.50
C ILE A 122 7.83 -0.81 -0.62
N TYR A 123 7.21 -0.74 0.56
CA TYR A 123 7.41 0.36 1.50
C TYR A 123 8.87 0.51 1.93
N LEU A 124 9.57 -0.59 2.20
CA LEU A 124 10.99 -0.58 2.58
C LEU A 124 11.91 -0.13 1.43
N MET A 125 11.57 -0.46 0.19
CA MET A 125 12.32 -0.02 -1.00
C MET A 125 12.02 1.43 -1.39
N THR A 126 10.90 1.98 -0.93
CA THR A 126 10.47 3.33 -1.31
C THR A 126 11.39 4.39 -0.67
N PRO A 127 11.88 5.40 -1.43
CA PRO A 127 12.69 6.47 -0.88
C PRO A 127 11.90 7.40 0.05
N LYS A 128 12.59 8.20 0.88
CA LYS A 128 11.93 9.12 1.82
C LYS A 128 11.12 10.23 1.13
N LYS A 129 11.57 10.67 -0.04
CA LYS A 129 10.86 11.62 -0.91
C LYS A 129 10.13 10.80 -1.98
N MET A 130 8.81 10.75 -1.89
CA MET A 130 7.96 9.86 -2.67
C MET A 130 7.19 10.65 -3.74
N THR A 131 7.07 10.12 -4.95
CA THR A 131 6.09 10.63 -5.90
C THR A 131 4.66 10.31 -5.42
N VAL A 132 3.64 10.93 -6.00
CA VAL A 132 2.23 10.57 -5.76
C VAL A 132 1.99 9.06 -5.97
N GLY A 133 2.60 8.49 -7.02
CA GLY A 133 2.50 7.06 -7.33
C GLY A 133 3.11 6.19 -6.23
N ASP A 134 4.32 6.53 -5.80
CA ASP A 134 5.02 5.80 -4.74
C ASP A 134 4.28 5.89 -3.40
N TYR A 135 3.77 7.07 -3.05
CA TYR A 135 2.99 7.27 -1.82
C TYR A 135 1.71 6.42 -1.80
N ASN A 136 1.00 6.37 -2.95
CA ASN A 136 -0.19 5.54 -3.10
C ASN A 136 0.12 4.03 -3.04
N ALA A 137 1.22 3.62 -3.69
CA ALA A 137 1.65 2.21 -3.75
C ALA A 137 2.28 1.71 -2.45
N SER A 138 2.85 2.60 -1.64
CA SER A 138 3.46 2.30 -0.34
C SER A 138 2.48 2.60 0.80
N SER A 139 2.51 3.80 1.38
CA SER A 139 1.78 4.21 2.60
C SER A 139 0.28 3.89 2.56
N ILE A 140 -0.42 4.31 1.50
CA ILE A 140 -1.87 4.10 1.41
C ILE A 140 -2.19 2.60 1.27
N SER A 141 -1.46 1.90 0.40
CA SER A 141 -1.66 0.47 0.19
C SER A 141 -1.31 -0.33 1.45
N PHE A 142 -0.33 0.14 2.22
CA PHE A 142 0.11 -0.46 3.47
C PHE A 142 -0.99 -0.38 4.53
N CYS A 143 -1.59 0.79 4.73
CA CYS A 143 -2.74 0.97 5.63
C CYS A 143 -3.95 0.12 5.22
N LYS A 144 -4.23 0.03 3.92
CA LYS A 144 -5.33 -0.80 3.39
C LYS A 144 -5.08 -2.29 3.61
N ALA A 145 -3.85 -2.76 3.38
CA ALA A 145 -3.48 -4.15 3.60
C ALA A 145 -3.65 -4.54 5.07
N HIS A 146 -3.13 -3.73 6.00
CA HIS A 146 -3.27 -3.97 7.44
C HIS A 146 -4.73 -3.95 7.90
N ARG A 147 -5.54 -3.01 7.39
CA ARG A 147 -6.99 -2.98 7.66
C ARG A 147 -7.67 -4.28 7.23
N ASN A 148 -7.35 -4.80 6.05
CA ASN A 148 -7.94 -6.05 5.56
C ASN A 148 -7.55 -7.24 6.46
N VAL A 149 -6.29 -7.31 6.90
CA VAL A 149 -5.84 -8.34 7.85
C VAL A 149 -6.61 -8.24 9.17
N ILE A 150 -6.77 -7.03 9.73
CA ILE A 150 -7.54 -6.81 10.98
C ILE A 150 -8.98 -7.30 10.83
N ILE A 151 -9.64 -6.98 9.72
CA ILE A 151 -11.01 -7.46 9.44
C ILE A 151 -11.03 -8.99 9.35
N GLY A 152 -10.07 -9.61 8.65
CA GLY A 152 -9.96 -11.06 8.56
C GLY A 152 -9.79 -11.73 9.93
N LEU A 153 -8.94 -11.18 10.79
CA LEU A 153 -8.74 -11.68 12.15
C LEU A 153 -10.01 -11.56 13.01
N LEU A 154 -10.74 -10.45 12.91
CA LEU A 154 -12.02 -10.28 13.62
C LEU A 154 -13.06 -11.31 13.16
N VAL A 155 -13.09 -11.64 11.87
CA VAL A 155 -13.97 -12.70 11.33
C VAL A 155 -13.58 -14.07 11.91
N ILE A 156 -12.30 -14.41 11.94
CA ILE A 156 -11.82 -15.68 12.52
C ILE A 156 -12.17 -15.76 14.00
N ILE A 157 -11.93 -14.70 14.77
CA ILE A 157 -12.27 -14.61 16.20
C ILE A 157 -13.79 -14.80 16.38
N GLY A 158 -14.60 -14.11 15.57
CA GLY A 158 -16.05 -14.22 15.62
C GLY A 158 -16.56 -15.64 15.32
N PHE A 159 -16.00 -16.31 14.32
CA PHE A 159 -16.38 -17.69 14.01
C PHE A 159 -15.92 -18.69 15.08
N THR A 160 -14.71 -18.52 15.62
CA THR A 160 -14.18 -19.42 16.67
C THR A 160 -15.00 -19.24 17.96
N ALA A 161 -15.22 -18.01 18.41
CA ALA A 161 -16.05 -17.74 19.58
C ALA A 161 -17.52 -18.17 19.37
N GLY A 162 -18.07 -17.98 18.17
CA GLY A 162 -19.41 -18.45 17.83
C GLY A 162 -19.53 -19.98 17.86
N TYR A 163 -18.50 -20.69 17.40
CA TYR A 163 -18.44 -22.15 17.48
C TYR A 163 -18.43 -22.63 18.93
N ASP A 164 -17.61 -22.02 19.79
CA ASP A 164 -17.51 -22.33 21.21
C ASP A 164 -18.83 -22.08 21.95
N LEU A 165 -19.51 -20.97 21.64
CA LEU A 165 -20.81 -20.64 22.24
C LEU A 165 -21.89 -21.67 21.90
N LEU A 166 -21.89 -22.19 20.66
CA LEU A 166 -22.85 -23.21 20.22
C LEU A 166 -22.52 -24.60 20.77
N HIS A 167 -21.25 -24.87 21.09
CA HIS A 167 -20.77 -26.16 21.59
C HIS A 167 -20.17 -26.02 22.99
N ILE A 168 -20.88 -25.33 23.90
CA ILE A 168 -20.35 -24.97 25.23
C ILE A 168 -19.85 -26.18 26.05
N SER A 169 -20.45 -27.36 25.86
CA SER A 169 -20.02 -28.60 26.52
C SER A 169 -18.68 -29.16 26.01
N ARG A 170 -18.20 -28.67 24.87
CA ARG A 170 -16.92 -29.02 24.22
C ARG A 170 -15.94 -27.85 24.19
N SER A 171 -16.29 -26.72 24.79
CA SER A 171 -15.42 -25.54 24.81
C SER A 171 -14.05 -25.91 25.38
N SER A 172 -13.01 -25.75 24.56
CA SER A 172 -11.63 -26.09 24.91
C SER A 172 -10.87 -24.84 25.35
N THR A 173 -9.99 -24.99 26.33
CA THR A 173 -9.00 -23.96 26.68
C THR A 173 -8.13 -23.57 25.48
N ASP A 174 -7.97 -24.48 24.51
CA ASP A 174 -7.17 -24.25 23.30
C ASP A 174 -7.82 -23.24 22.34
N ASP A 175 -9.15 -23.25 22.23
CA ASP A 175 -9.89 -22.27 21.42
C ASP A 175 -9.77 -20.86 22.02
N LEU A 176 -9.81 -20.75 23.35
CA LEU A 176 -9.57 -19.48 24.06
C LEU A 176 -8.15 -18.95 23.84
N ILE A 177 -7.13 -19.83 23.93
CA ILE A 177 -5.74 -19.45 23.65
C ILE A 177 -5.61 -18.98 22.19
N CYS A 178 -6.27 -19.66 21.26
CA CYS A 178 -6.27 -19.28 19.85
C CYS A 178 -6.88 -17.90 19.61
N ILE A 179 -8.04 -17.62 20.20
CA ILE A 179 -8.69 -16.30 20.15
C ILE A 179 -7.75 -15.21 20.67
N LEU A 180 -7.06 -15.45 21.78
CA LEU A 180 -6.08 -14.51 22.34
C LEU A 180 -4.90 -14.30 21.38
N LEU A 181 -4.37 -15.35 20.76
CA LEU A 181 -3.29 -15.23 19.78
C LEU A 181 -3.72 -14.38 18.57
N PHE A 182 -4.93 -14.59 18.03
CA PHE A 182 -5.45 -13.77 16.94
C PHE A 182 -5.75 -12.33 17.37
N LEU A 183 -6.17 -12.10 18.61
CA LEU A 183 -6.35 -10.77 19.17
C LEU A 183 -5.01 -10.02 19.25
N PHE A 184 -3.97 -10.64 19.82
CA PHE A 184 -2.64 -10.04 19.88
C PHE A 184 -2.04 -9.83 18.49
N CYS A 185 -2.27 -10.76 17.56
CA CYS A 185 -1.94 -10.58 16.16
C CYS A 185 -2.61 -9.32 15.60
N GLY A 186 -3.92 -9.15 15.81
CA GLY A 186 -4.68 -7.99 15.38
C GLY A 186 -4.13 -6.68 15.96
N ILE A 187 -3.70 -6.68 17.22
CA ILE A 187 -3.05 -5.54 17.87
C ILE A 187 -1.74 -5.17 17.18
N MET A 188 -0.91 -6.14 16.79
CA MET A 188 0.33 -5.86 16.06
C MET A 188 0.06 -5.17 14.71
N PHE A 189 -0.90 -5.68 13.92
CA PHE A 189 -1.27 -5.06 12.64
C PHE A 189 -1.96 -3.70 12.82
N PHE A 190 -2.75 -3.54 13.88
CA PHE A 190 -3.37 -2.28 14.25
C PHE A 190 -2.34 -1.23 14.62
N ALA A 191 -1.34 -1.58 15.44
CA ALA A 191 -0.28 -0.67 15.86
C ALA A 191 0.48 -0.11 14.65
N VAL A 192 0.84 -0.97 13.69
CA VAL A 192 1.51 -0.55 12.45
C VAL A 192 0.64 0.41 11.64
N LYS A 193 -0.63 0.07 11.41
CA LYS A 193 -1.57 0.94 10.70
C LYS A 193 -1.74 2.28 11.40
N TRP A 194 -1.94 2.25 12.72
CA TRP A 194 -2.14 3.44 13.54
C TRP A 194 -0.92 4.35 13.49
N LEU A 195 0.28 3.80 13.64
CA LEU A 195 1.53 4.57 13.52
C LEU A 195 1.63 5.23 12.14
N GLU A 196 1.36 4.49 11.06
CA GLU A 196 1.45 5.02 9.69
C GLU A 196 0.47 6.17 9.43
N GLU A 197 -0.77 6.05 9.93
CA GLU A 197 -1.79 7.10 9.80
C GLU A 197 -1.46 8.38 10.60
N HIS A 198 -0.62 8.29 11.64
CA HIS A 198 -0.23 9.42 12.47
C HIS A 198 1.05 10.12 11.99
N ILE A 199 1.68 9.63 10.91
CA ILE A 199 2.86 10.28 10.34
C ILE A 199 2.43 11.51 9.55
N GLU A 200 3.02 12.65 9.88
CA GLU A 200 2.82 13.89 9.12
C GLU A 200 3.62 13.82 7.80
N TYR A 201 2.90 13.96 6.68
CA TYR A 201 3.48 14.06 5.34
C TYR A 201 3.47 15.52 4.88
N ILE A 202 4.65 16.04 4.56
CA ILE A 202 4.81 17.37 3.96
C ILE A 202 4.88 17.26 2.44
N ILE A 203 4.30 18.25 1.76
CA ILE A 203 4.35 18.37 0.31
C ILE A 203 5.55 19.22 -0.08
N VAL A 204 6.47 18.66 -0.85
CA VAL A 204 7.71 19.32 -1.31
C VAL A 204 7.66 19.48 -2.82
N SER A 205 7.91 20.69 -3.34
CA SER A 205 8.14 20.92 -4.76
C SER A 205 9.63 20.76 -5.07
N GLU A 206 9.97 20.42 -6.32
CA GLU A 206 11.37 20.20 -6.73
C GLU A 206 12.23 21.49 -6.79
N ALA A 207 11.71 22.62 -6.32
CA ALA A 207 12.40 23.90 -6.31
C ALA A 207 13.25 24.07 -5.03
N SER A 208 14.39 23.37 -4.98
CA SER A 208 15.61 23.80 -4.26
C SER A 208 16.81 22.98 -4.71
#